data_AF-A0A392QU65-F1
#
_entry.id   AF-A0A392QU65-F1
#
_cell.length_a   1.000
_cell.length_b   1.000
_cell.length_c   1.000
_cell.angle_alpha   90.00
_cell.angle_beta   90.00
_cell.angle_gamma   90.00
#
_symmetry.space_group_name_H-M   'P 1'
#
loop_
_entity.id
_entity.type
_entity.pdbx_description
1 polymer ?
#
loop_
_entity_poly.entity_id
_entity_poly.type
_entity_poly.pdbx_seq_one_letter_code
_entity_poly.pdbx_strand_id
1 'polypeptide(L)'
;YIWDRAGHLVKILEGPKEALIDLAWHPVRPIVVSVSLNGIVYIWAKDYTENWSAFAPDFKELEENEEYVEREDEFDLVPESEKVKGSDVNEDEEIDIVTVEKDPAFSDSDMSQEELCFLPASPCRDVPEQQDKFLESSSKLMDSNNSESTF
;
A
#
# COMPACT_ATOMS: atom_id res chain seq x y z
N TYR A 1 -15.00 -18.50 -0.39
CA TYR A 1 -15.01 -18.38 -1.87
C TYR A 1 -14.73 -16.94 -2.26
N ILE A 2 -14.04 -16.72 -3.37
CA ILE A 2 -13.77 -15.40 -3.93
C ILE A 2 -14.48 -15.31 -5.29
N TRP A 3 -15.30 -14.28 -5.46
CA TRP A 3 -16.08 -14.02 -6.65
C TRP A 3 -15.72 -12.65 -7.21
N ASP A 4 -15.75 -12.49 -8.53
CA ASP A 4 -15.61 -11.17 -9.15
C ASP A 4 -16.92 -10.37 -9.08
N ARG A 5 -16.88 -9.08 -9.45
CA ARG A 5 -18.08 -8.22 -9.47
C ARG A 5 -19.08 -8.61 -10.56
N ALA A 6 -18.68 -9.44 -11.53
CA ALA A 6 -19.55 -9.96 -12.58
C ALA A 6 -20.25 -11.27 -12.16
N GLY A 7 -19.92 -11.84 -11.00
CA GLY A 7 -20.51 -13.06 -10.46
C GLY A 7 -19.79 -14.36 -10.87
N HIS A 8 -18.58 -14.29 -11.40
CA HIS A 8 -17.77 -15.48 -11.68
C HIS A 8 -16.99 -15.92 -10.45
N LEU A 9 -16.96 -17.23 -10.20
CA LEU A 9 -16.14 -17.81 -9.14
C LEU A 9 -14.67 -17.76 -9.56
N VAL A 10 -13.87 -16.95 -8.86
CA VAL A 10 -12.45 -16.74 -9.16
C VAL A 10 -11.59 -17.77 -8.43
N LYS A 11 -11.84 -17.97 -7.13
CA LYS A 11 -10.99 -18.83 -6.30
C LYS A 11 -11.74 -19.45 -5.13
N ILE A 12 -11.38 -20.68 -4.80
CA ILE A 12 -11.74 -21.35 -3.54
C ILE A 12 -10.51 -21.28 -2.63
N LEU A 13 -10.68 -20.73 -1.43
CA LEU A 13 -9.65 -20.77 -0.41
C LEU A 13 -9.83 -22.09 0.35
N GLU A 14 -8.90 -23.02 0.17
CA GLU A 14 -8.95 -24.34 0.78
C GLU A 14 -8.20 -24.33 2.11
N GLY A 15 -8.91 -24.64 3.19
CA GLY A 15 -8.37 -24.66 4.55
C GLY A 15 -8.68 -25.95 5.28
N PRO A 16 -8.36 -26.01 6.58
CA PRO A 16 -8.78 -27.10 7.44
C PRO A 16 -10.28 -27.33 7.37
N LYS A 17 -10.72 -28.58 7.53
CA LYS A 17 -12.14 -28.96 7.55
C LYS A 17 -12.81 -28.54 8.87
N GLU A 18 -12.84 -27.23 9.11
CA GLU A 18 -13.45 -26.61 10.28
C GLU A 18 -14.54 -25.63 9.83
N ALA A 19 -15.56 -25.46 10.67
CA ALA A 19 -16.56 -24.43 10.45
C ALA A 19 -15.97 -23.06 10.80
N LEU A 20 -16.10 -22.10 9.87
CA LEU A 20 -15.74 -20.70 10.09
C LEU A 20 -16.95 -19.94 10.63
N ILE A 21 -16.72 -19.03 11.57
CA ILE A 21 -17.78 -18.22 12.19
C ILE A 21 -17.81 -16.79 11.66
N ASP A 22 -16.65 -16.24 11.31
CA ASP A 22 -16.52 -14.85 10.85
C ASP A 22 -15.29 -14.68 9.97
N LEU A 23 -15.29 -13.62 9.15
CA LEU A 23 -14.25 -13.31 8.19
C LEU A 23 -14.16 -11.79 7.94
N ALA A 24 -12.94 -11.25 7.95
CA ALA A 24 -12.64 -9.85 7.65
C ALA A 24 -11.59 -9.72 6.54
N TRP A 25 -11.68 -8.65 5.76
CA TRP A 25 -10.72 -8.33 4.70
C TRP A 25 -9.91 -7.11 5.11
N HIS A 26 -8.61 -7.13 4.83
CA HIS A 26 -7.80 -5.94 4.97
C HIS A 26 -8.21 -4.93 3.88
N PRO A 27 -8.44 -3.64 4.20
CA PRO A 27 -9.00 -2.68 3.25
C PRO A 27 -8.05 -2.40 2.07
N VAL A 28 -6.74 -2.44 2.34
CA VAL A 28 -5.71 -2.00 1.38
C VAL A 28 -4.73 -3.09 0.95
N ARG A 29 -4.80 -4.29 1.53
CA ARG A 29 -3.89 -5.40 1.24
C ARG A 29 -4.71 -6.63 0.88
N PRO A 30 -4.25 -7.49 -0.03
CA PRO A 30 -4.92 -8.74 -0.38
C PRO A 30 -4.73 -9.78 0.73
N ILE A 31 -5.27 -9.49 1.90
CA ILE A 31 -5.22 -10.31 3.12
C ILE A 31 -6.65 -10.51 3.61
N VAL A 32 -6.98 -11.76 3.89
CA VAL A 32 -8.25 -12.14 4.49
C VAL A 32 -7.97 -12.86 5.79
N VAL A 33 -8.72 -12.55 6.84
CA VAL A 33 -8.63 -13.19 8.15
C VAL A 33 -9.96 -13.88 8.43
N SER A 34 -9.93 -15.13 8.86
CA SER A 34 -11.13 -15.88 9.24
C SER A 34 -10.95 -16.55 10.59
N VAL A 35 -12.01 -16.64 11.39
CA VAL A 35 -11.99 -17.32 12.68
C VAL A 35 -12.83 -18.60 12.62
N SER A 36 -12.29 -19.68 13.17
CA SER A 36 -12.97 -20.97 13.29
C SER A 36 -13.81 -21.05 14.56
N LEU A 37 -14.78 -21.97 14.59
CA LEU A 37 -15.60 -22.23 15.78
C LEU A 37 -14.76 -22.62 17.02
N ASN A 38 -13.57 -23.19 16.79
CA ASN A 38 -12.63 -23.56 17.85
C ASN A 38 -11.79 -22.37 18.35
N GLY A 39 -12.02 -21.17 17.82
CA GLY A 39 -11.27 -19.96 18.17
C GLY A 39 -9.93 -19.83 17.44
N ILE A 40 -9.65 -20.64 16.43
CA ILE A 40 -8.42 -20.54 15.63
C ILE A 40 -8.59 -19.44 14.59
N VAL A 41 -7.60 -18.55 14.48
CA VAL A 41 -7.55 -17.49 13.47
C VAL A 41 -6.67 -17.95 12.31
N TYR A 42 -7.23 -17.96 11.10
CA TYR A 42 -6.52 -18.23 9.85
C TYR A 42 -6.28 -16.93 9.08
N ILE A 43 -5.07 -16.79 8.55
CA ILE A 43 -4.67 -15.67 7.70
C ILE A 43 -4.43 -16.21 6.29
N TRP A 44 -5.12 -15.60 5.34
CA TRP A 44 -5.01 -15.89 3.91
C TRP A 44 -4.33 -14.71 3.24
N ALA A 45 -3.13 -14.93 2.75
CA ALA A 45 -2.38 -13.92 2.03
C ALA A 45 -1.81 -14.51 0.75
N LYS A 46 -1.38 -13.65 -0.18
CA LYS A 46 -0.59 -14.07 -1.33
C LYS A 46 0.78 -14.52 -0.85
N ASP A 47 1.23 -15.69 -1.28
CA ASP A 47 2.63 -16.08 -1.14
C ASP A 47 3.48 -15.20 -2.05
N TYR A 48 4.44 -14.49 -1.45
CA TYR A 48 5.43 -13.74 -2.20
C TYR A 48 6.53 -14.72 -2.62
N THR A 49 6.58 -15.02 -3.92
CA THR A 49 7.75 -15.65 -4.53
C THR A 49 8.86 -14.61 -4.62
N GLU A 50 10.04 -14.95 -4.13
CA GLU A 50 11.23 -14.09 -4.19
C GLU A 50 11.57 -13.80 -5.66
N ASN A 51 11.70 -12.52 -6.00
CA ASN A 51 12.15 -12.09 -7.32
C ASN A 51 13.66 -11.87 -7.24
N TRP A 52 14.44 -12.70 -7.93
CA TRP A 52 15.91 -12.65 -7.83
C TRP A 52 16.51 -11.42 -8.52
N SER A 53 15.77 -10.80 -9.46
CA SER A 53 16.16 -9.53 -10.08
C SER A 53 16.18 -8.36 -9.11
N ALA A 54 15.58 -8.48 -7.92
CA ALA A 54 15.69 -7.45 -6.89
C ALA A 54 17.09 -7.36 -6.24
N PHE A 55 17.93 -8.41 -6.37
CA PHE A 55 19.27 -8.43 -5.77
C PHE A 55 20.33 -7.75 -6.63
N ALA A 56 20.12 -7.68 -7.94
CA ALA A 56 21.02 -7.03 -8.87
C ALA A 56 20.22 -6.42 -10.03
N PRO A 57 20.35 -5.10 -10.28
CA PRO A 57 19.53 -4.41 -11.28
C PRO A 57 19.72 -4.96 -12.71
N ASP A 58 20.91 -5.47 -13.02
CA ASP A 58 21.24 -6.05 -14.33
C ASP A 58 20.88 -7.55 -14.44
N PHE A 59 20.39 -8.15 -13.37
CA PHE A 59 20.02 -9.57 -13.35
C PHE A 59 18.56 -9.75 -13.77
N LYS A 60 18.33 -10.50 -14.84
CA LYS A 60 16.99 -10.88 -15.29
C LYS A 60 16.76 -12.36 -15.01
N GLU A 61 15.75 -12.65 -14.19
CA GLU A 61 15.28 -14.02 -14.00
C GLU A 61 14.56 -14.52 -15.27
N LEU A 62 14.92 -15.73 -15.72
CA LEU A 62 14.36 -16.36 -16.91
C LEU A 62 13.47 -17.53 -16.51
N GLU A 63 12.20 -17.50 -16.92
CA GLU A 63 11.29 -18.64 -16.73
C GLU A 63 11.59 -19.79 -17.72
N GLU A 64 12.08 -19.44 -18.91
CA GLU A 64 12.46 -20.35 -19.99
C GLU A 64 13.79 -19.92 -20.62
N ASN A 65 14.47 -20.85 -21.31
CA ASN A 65 15.74 -20.54 -21.96
C ASN A 65 15.54 -19.52 -23.10
N GLU A 66 16.19 -18.38 -22.99
CA GLU A 66 16.34 -17.42 -24.08
C GLU A 66 17.63 -17.74 -24.87
N GLU A 67 17.53 -17.82 -26.20
CA GLU A 67 18.71 -17.97 -27.06
C GLU A 67 19.45 -16.63 -27.14
N TYR A 68 20.75 -16.68 -26.87
CA TYR A 68 21.60 -15.52 -26.96
C TYR A 68 21.89 -15.16 -28.42
N VAL A 69 21.57 -13.93 -28.82
CA VAL A 69 21.93 -13.38 -30.13
C VAL A 69 23.01 -12.33 -29.91
N GLU A 70 24.25 -12.72 -30.19
CA GLU A 70 25.42 -11.84 -30.06
C GLU A 70 25.24 -10.63 -30.97
N ARG A 71 25.50 -9.43 -30.45
CA ARG A 71 25.58 -8.24 -31.28
C ARG A 71 26.93 -8.22 -31.98
N GLU A 72 26.97 -7.77 -33.23
CA GLU A 72 28.22 -7.76 -34.02
C GLU A 72 29.35 -6.94 -33.35
N ASP A 73 29.00 -5.94 -32.54
CA ASP A 73 29.94 -5.05 -31.85
C ASP A 73 30.33 -5.49 -30.43
N GLU A 74 29.87 -6.66 -29.96
CA GLU A 74 30.14 -7.17 -28.60
C GLU A 74 31.64 -7.36 -28.31
N PHE A 75 32.41 -7.74 -29.33
CA PHE A 75 33.83 -8.06 -29.20
C PHE A 75 34.75 -6.95 -29.73
N ASP A 76 34.19 -5.76 -30.02
CA ASP A 76 35.00 -4.63 -30.47
C ASP A 76 35.87 -4.09 -29.34
N LEU A 77 37.15 -3.82 -29.64
CA LEU A 77 38.08 -3.21 -28.69
C LEU A 77 37.66 -1.80 -28.26
N VAL A 78 36.89 -1.10 -29.11
CA VAL A 78 36.36 0.22 -28.84
C VAL A 78 34.87 0.20 -29.17
N PRO A 79 33.99 0.07 -28.17
CA PRO A 79 32.56 0.02 -28.39
C PRO A 79 32.06 1.32 -29.01
N GLU A 80 31.06 1.25 -29.89
CA GLU A 80 30.51 2.43 -30.56
C GLU A 80 29.79 3.38 -29.58
N SER A 81 29.28 2.86 -28.45
CA SER A 81 28.66 3.63 -27.38
C SER A 81 29.60 4.67 -26.73
N GLU A 82 30.91 4.44 -26.74
CA GLU A 82 31.90 5.42 -26.25
C GLU A 82 32.16 6.56 -27.25
N LYS A 83 31.80 6.37 -28.53
CA LYS A 83 31.97 7.39 -29.59
C LYS A 83 30.83 8.42 -29.60
N VAL A 84 29.67 8.07 -29.00
CA VAL A 84 28.53 8.97 -28.81
C VAL A 84 28.53 9.48 -27.37
N LYS A 85 29.46 10.38 -27.05
CA LYS A 85 29.40 11.10 -25.77
C LYS A 85 28.18 12.01 -25.75
N GLY A 86 27.30 11.77 -24.78
CA GLY A 86 26.20 12.64 -24.40
C GLY A 86 24.89 11.90 -24.39
N SER A 87 24.74 10.90 -23.51
CA SER A 87 23.39 10.50 -23.11
C SER A 87 22.72 11.73 -22.50
N ASP A 88 21.65 12.22 -23.13
CA ASP A 88 20.71 13.21 -22.59
C ASP A 88 19.99 12.63 -21.35
N VAL A 89 20.73 12.24 -20.32
CA VAL A 89 20.17 12.05 -19.00
C VAL A 89 20.10 13.45 -18.40
N ASN A 90 18.89 13.94 -18.21
CA ASN A 90 18.65 15.27 -17.68
C ASN A 90 18.98 15.26 -16.17
N GLU A 91 20.27 15.28 -15.84
CA GLU A 91 20.77 15.27 -14.45
C GLU A 91 20.33 16.51 -13.65
N ASP A 92 19.84 17.54 -14.34
CA ASP A 92 19.34 18.79 -13.76
C ASP A 92 17.83 18.75 -13.44
N GLU A 93 17.17 17.58 -13.51
CA GLU A 93 15.76 17.45 -13.15
C GLU A 93 15.54 17.75 -11.65
N GLU A 94 14.62 18.67 -11.35
CA GLU A 94 14.28 19.05 -9.98
C GLU A 94 13.40 17.96 -9.34
N ILE A 95 13.94 17.28 -8.32
CA ILE A 95 13.26 16.20 -7.60
C ILE A 95 12.64 16.74 -6.32
N ASP A 96 11.31 16.64 -6.19
CA ASP A 96 10.59 16.98 -4.96
C ASP A 96 10.61 15.81 -3.97
N ILE A 97 11.17 16.05 -2.78
CA ILE A 97 11.25 15.07 -1.67
C ILE A 97 10.30 15.40 -0.51
N VAL A 98 9.54 16.50 -0.62
CA VAL A 98 8.71 17.04 0.47
C VAL A 98 7.24 16.75 0.24
N THR A 99 6.78 16.83 -1.01
CA THR A 99 5.36 16.58 -1.31
C THR A 99 4.99 15.13 -1.05
N VAL A 100 3.94 14.93 -0.27
CA VAL A 100 3.33 13.61 -0.04
C VAL A 100 2.25 13.41 -1.09
N GLU A 101 2.46 12.45 -1.98
CA GLU A 101 1.44 12.06 -2.95
C GLU A 101 0.24 11.43 -2.23
N LYS A 102 -0.96 11.79 -2.69
CA LYS A 102 -2.19 11.13 -2.24
C LYS A 102 -2.36 9.86 -3.04
N ASP A 103 -2.30 8.71 -2.39
CA ASP A 103 -2.56 7.43 -3.03
C ASP A 103 -4.06 7.31 -3.37
N PRO A 104 -4.44 7.34 -4.66
CA PRO A 104 -5.83 7.27 -5.06
C PRO A 104 -6.44 5.88 -4.87
N ALA A 105 -5.63 4.83 -4.66
CA ALA A 105 -6.14 3.48 -4.44
C ALA A 105 -6.86 3.32 -3.08
N PHE A 106 -6.69 4.30 -2.18
CA PHE A 106 -7.14 4.22 -0.78
C PHE A 106 -8.02 5.38 -0.33
N SER A 107 -8.41 6.28 -1.25
CA SER A 107 -9.24 7.46 -0.94
C SER A 107 -10.73 7.16 -1.08
N ASP A 108 -11.27 6.23 -0.28
CA ASP A 108 -12.72 5.98 -0.20
C ASP A 108 -13.36 6.63 1.05
N SER A 109 -12.66 7.56 1.70
CA SER A 109 -13.24 8.39 2.76
C SER A 109 -12.78 9.85 2.64
N ASP A 110 -13.73 10.76 2.82
CA ASP A 110 -13.55 12.21 2.94
C ASP A 110 -12.71 12.63 4.18
N MET A 111 -12.00 11.70 4.84
CA MET A 111 -11.23 11.95 6.06
C MET A 111 -9.75 12.12 5.71
N SER A 112 -9.42 13.30 5.19
CA SER A 112 -8.04 13.70 4.98
C SER A 112 -7.29 13.79 6.33
N GLN A 113 -6.23 12.98 6.46
CA GLN A 113 -5.04 13.18 7.32
C GLN A 113 -4.99 12.61 8.75
N GLU A 114 -6.05 12.08 9.36
CA GLU A 114 -5.98 11.51 10.73
C GLU A 114 -6.43 10.04 10.87
N GLU A 115 -6.13 9.19 9.88
CA GLU A 115 -6.30 7.76 10.10
C GLU A 115 -5.21 7.25 11.05
N LEU A 116 -5.58 6.51 12.11
CA LEU A 116 -4.64 5.96 13.09
C LEU A 116 -3.76 4.89 12.44
N CYS A 117 -2.67 5.30 11.78
CA CYS A 117 -1.77 4.37 11.09
C CYS A 117 -0.94 3.50 12.06
N PHE A 118 -0.81 3.92 13.32
CA PHE A 118 0.08 3.27 14.29
C PHE A 118 -0.56 3.15 15.66
N LEU A 119 -0.43 1.96 16.25
CA LEU A 119 -0.67 1.77 17.67
C LEU A 119 0.57 2.23 18.46
N PRO A 120 0.40 2.79 19.66
CA PRO A 120 1.52 3.10 20.54
C PRO A 120 2.37 1.86 20.81
N ALA A 121 3.69 1.97 20.66
CA ALA A 121 4.63 0.87 20.91
C ALA A 121 4.65 0.39 22.37
N SER A 122 4.22 1.24 23.29
CA SER A 122 4.03 0.91 24.70
C SER A 122 2.53 0.84 24.98
N PRO A 123 1.99 -0.34 25.35
CA PRO A 123 0.61 -0.42 25.81
C PRO A 123 0.45 0.52 27.00
N CYS A 124 -0.46 1.49 26.91
CA CYS A 124 -0.86 2.24 28.09
C CYS A 124 -1.52 1.24 29.04
N ARG A 125 -1.14 1.24 30.33
CA ARG A 125 -1.93 0.52 31.33
C ARG A 125 -3.31 1.17 31.32
N ASP A 126 -4.36 0.38 31.11
CA ASP A 126 -5.74 0.84 31.29
C ASP A 126 -5.85 1.49 32.67
N VAL A 127 -5.84 2.81 32.71
CA VAL A 127 -6.24 3.55 33.90
C VAL A 127 -7.76 3.34 33.95
N PRO A 128 -8.33 2.78 35.03
CA PRO A 128 -9.76 2.61 35.11
C PRO A 128 -10.43 3.98 34.93
N GLU A 129 -11.07 4.19 33.77
CA GLU A 129 -11.67 5.46 33.39
C GLU A 129 -12.77 5.86 34.37
N GLN A 130 -12.64 7.05 34.96
CA GLN A 130 -13.83 7.82 35.31
C GLN A 130 -14.43 8.33 34.00
N GLN A 131 -15.54 7.70 33.63
CA GLN A 131 -16.46 8.20 32.62
C GLN A 131 -16.84 9.64 32.96
N ASP A 132 -16.55 10.57 32.06
CA ASP A 132 -17.29 11.83 31.78
C ASP A 132 -16.33 12.89 31.25
N LYS A 133 -16.21 12.97 29.91
CA LYS A 133 -16.03 14.20 29.11
C LYS A 133 -15.56 13.87 27.69
N PHE A 134 -16.46 13.36 26.85
CA PHE A 134 -16.26 13.44 25.39
C PHE A 134 -17.58 13.66 24.63
N LEU A 135 -18.46 14.49 25.20
CA LEU A 135 -19.75 14.83 24.58
C LEU A 135 -20.02 16.33 24.50
N GLU A 136 -19.05 17.19 24.83
CA GLU A 136 -19.32 18.62 24.97
C GLU A 136 -18.18 19.50 24.44
N SER A 137 -17.79 19.31 23.18
CA SER A 137 -16.98 20.32 22.46
C SER A 137 -17.17 20.24 20.93
N SER A 138 -18.38 19.89 20.48
CA SER A 138 -18.81 20.21 19.12
C SER A 138 -20.01 21.14 19.24
N SER A 139 -19.75 22.44 19.36
CA SER A 139 -20.55 23.47 18.71
C SER A 139 -20.00 24.87 18.97
N LYS A 140 -19.87 25.61 17.86
CA LYS A 140 -19.72 27.06 17.73
C LYS A 140 -18.33 27.65 17.98
N LEU A 141 -17.65 27.92 16.87
CA LEU A 141 -17.19 29.28 16.56
C LEU A 141 -16.87 29.43 15.07
N MET A 142 -17.88 29.85 14.30
CA MET A 142 -17.69 30.68 13.12
C MET A 142 -18.95 31.53 12.99
N ASP A 143 -18.80 32.84 13.14
CA ASP A 143 -19.19 33.79 12.10
C ASP A 143 -18.58 35.16 12.38
N SER A 144 -17.97 35.67 11.33
CA SER A 144 -17.13 36.87 11.27
C SER A 144 -17.94 38.11 10.89
N ASN A 145 -17.36 39.27 11.23
CA ASN A 145 -17.44 40.56 10.53
C ASN A 145 -18.61 41.53 10.82
N ASN A 146 -18.25 42.57 11.58
CA ASN A 146 -18.41 44.01 11.31
C ASN A 146 -19.41 44.48 10.23
N SER A 147 -20.37 45.32 10.63
CA SER A 147 -20.62 46.64 10.01
C SER A 147 -21.57 47.52 10.84
N GLU A 148 -21.14 48.77 11.01
CA GLU A 148 -21.88 50.05 11.14
C GLU A 148 -23.20 50.23 11.92
N SER A 149 -23.10 51.14 12.92
CA SER A 149 -23.76 52.47 12.97
C SER A 149 -25.22 52.65 13.46
N THR A 150 -25.36 53.77 14.21
CA THR A 150 -26.55 54.58 14.59
C THR A 150 -27.55 53.90 15.55
N PHE A 151 -27.97 54.45 16.70
CA PHE A 151 -28.12 55.83 17.20
C PHE A 151 -27.84 55.91 18.70
#